data_AF-A0A660UZE7-F1
#
_entry.id   AF-A0A660UZE7-F1
#
_cell.length_a   1.000
_cell.length_b   1.000
_cell.length_c   1.000
_cell.angle_alpha   90.00
_cell.angle_beta   90.00
_cell.angle_gamma   90.00
#
_symmetry.space_group_name_H-M   'P 1'
#
loop_
_entity.id
_entity.type
_entity.pdbx_description
1 polymer ?
#
loop_
_entity_poly.entity_id
_entity_poly.type
_entity_poly.pdbx_seq_one_letter_code
_entity_poly.pdbx_strand_id
1 'polypeptide(L)'
;MYIGEHKLGCNLPFNFQALDGTGVAIDPSDTPSYELYKGLVAMDPAVSGTMAKIDGQTGFYGADIDLTTANGYQSGYTYTIRVSCTLDGVLTLKTYSFNLIADVPDIQYQNLIAGGSISGVVSANATEMDETFVPLAVEMLDEFGKAAVIKTYPDGAYDPTAGETVVGDMVSYAKNIMPPYPYEQKYIDGDVIQVGDLQTALAGNGLEFTPEPGLTVIVIDTLEWNIVNMMPLYSGEQIALFMLQLRK
;
A
#
# COMPACT_ATOMS: atom_id res chain seq x y z
N MET A 1 21.42 11.26 28.81
CA MET A 1 21.69 9.96 28.15
C MET A 1 20.58 9.70 27.14
N TYR A 2 20.89 9.35 25.90
CA TYR A 2 19.85 9.05 24.90
C TYR A 2 19.33 7.61 25.06
N ILE A 3 18.02 7.42 25.10
CA ILE A 3 17.37 6.11 25.33
C ILE A 3 16.64 5.56 24.10
N GLY A 4 16.68 6.27 22.97
CA GLY A 4 16.17 5.78 21.69
C GLY A 4 15.00 6.58 21.10
N GLU A 5 14.31 5.94 20.17
CA GLU A 5 13.12 6.44 19.50
C GLU A 5 11.90 5.67 19.99
N HIS A 6 10.82 6.39 20.27
CA HIS A 6 9.56 5.80 20.74
C HIS A 6 8.40 6.34 19.91
N LYS A 7 7.38 5.49 19.69
CA LYS A 7 6.18 5.88 18.95
C LYS A 7 5.20 6.64 19.86
N LEU A 8 4.59 7.70 19.33
CA LEU A 8 3.46 8.39 19.93
C LEU A 8 2.31 7.37 20.15
N GLY A 9 1.52 7.51 21.21
CA GLY A 9 0.41 6.60 21.52
C GLY A 9 0.83 5.29 22.21
N CYS A 10 2.13 5.02 22.37
CA CYS A 10 2.63 3.87 23.13
C CYS A 10 2.93 4.23 24.59
N ASN A 11 3.10 3.19 25.41
CA ASN A 11 3.67 3.33 26.75
C ASN A 11 5.20 3.22 26.69
N LEU A 12 5.89 4.11 27.41
CA LEU A 12 7.33 4.07 27.61
C LEU A 12 7.66 3.44 28.98
N PRO A 13 8.10 2.16 29.02
CA PRO A 13 8.64 1.59 30.23
C PRO A 13 10.01 2.21 30.52
N PHE A 14 10.08 3.02 31.56
CA PHE A 14 11.30 3.73 31.94
C PHE A 14 11.77 3.25 33.32
N ASN A 15 13.05 2.92 33.43
CA ASN A 15 13.67 2.49 34.68
C ASN A 15 14.97 3.25 34.95
N PHE A 16 15.35 3.33 36.22
CA PHE A 16 16.65 3.83 36.63
C PHE A 16 17.18 3.08 37.86
N GLN A 17 18.51 3.02 37.96
CA GLN A 17 19.22 2.53 39.12
C GLN A 17 19.78 3.72 39.91
N ALA A 18 19.36 3.88 41.16
CA ALA A 18 19.97 4.73 42.17
C ALA A 18 21.26 4.06 42.66
N LEU A 19 22.36 4.81 42.55
CA LEU A 19 23.69 4.40 42.96
C LEU A 19 24.28 5.51 43.84
N ASP A 20 24.96 5.12 44.91
CA ASP A 20 25.72 6.04 45.75
C ASP A 20 26.99 6.57 45.02
N GLY A 21 27.77 7.40 45.71
CA GLY A 21 29.03 7.93 45.17
C GLY A 21 30.11 6.88 44.90
N THR A 22 29.92 5.63 45.35
CA THR A 22 30.82 4.50 45.13
C THR A 22 30.32 3.55 44.02
N GLY A 23 29.14 3.81 43.47
CA GLY A 23 28.50 2.95 42.47
C GLY A 23 27.74 1.76 43.06
N VAL A 24 27.48 1.75 44.36
CA VAL A 24 26.67 0.71 45.02
C VAL A 24 25.20 1.11 44.99
N ALA A 25 24.32 0.14 44.72
CA ALA A 25 22.89 0.35 44.74
C ALA A 25 22.39 0.74 46.13
N ILE A 26 21.65 1.83 46.22
CA ILE A 26 21.08 2.34 47.47
C ILE A 26 19.64 2.79 47.24
N ASP A 27 18.77 2.58 48.23
CA ASP A 27 17.43 3.13 48.21
C ASP A 27 17.45 4.61 48.61
N PRO A 28 16.84 5.52 47.82
CA PRO A 28 16.69 6.92 48.17
C PRO A 28 15.82 7.11 49.42
N SER A 29 16.06 8.22 50.13
CA SER A 29 15.29 8.58 51.34
C SER A 29 13.88 9.11 51.03
N ASP A 30 13.63 9.49 49.78
CA ASP A 30 12.36 9.92 49.23
C ASP A 30 11.98 9.06 48.01
N THR A 31 10.69 9.04 47.68
CA THR A 31 10.23 8.36 46.46
C THR A 31 10.75 9.11 45.24
N PRO A 32 11.48 8.46 44.32
CA PRO A 32 11.95 9.13 43.11
C PRO A 32 10.81 9.69 42.29
N SER A 33 11.02 10.87 41.72
CA SER A 33 10.08 11.52 40.81
C SER A 33 10.73 11.76 39.46
N TYR A 34 9.88 11.95 38.45
CA TYR A 34 10.30 12.31 37.10
C TYR A 34 9.50 13.51 36.57
N GLU A 35 10.15 14.28 35.70
CA GLU A 35 9.59 15.42 34.97
C GLU A 35 9.99 15.26 33.49
N LEU A 36 9.03 15.42 32.56
CA LEU A 36 9.30 15.40 31.12
C LEU A 36 9.20 16.80 30.52
N TYR A 37 10.22 17.17 29.75
CA TYR A 37 10.32 18.46 29.08
C TYR A 37 10.35 18.27 27.56
N LYS A 38 9.63 19.11 26.82
CA LYS A 38 9.63 19.14 25.35
C LYS A 38 10.66 20.15 24.86
N GLY A 39 11.71 19.69 24.16
CA GLY A 39 12.77 20.56 23.66
C GLY A 39 13.65 21.17 24.76
N LEU A 40 14.30 22.31 24.46
CA LEU A 40 15.30 22.98 25.30
C LEU A 40 14.88 24.36 25.82
N VAL A 41 13.64 24.78 25.59
CA VAL A 41 13.15 26.08 26.07
C VAL A 41 12.62 25.92 27.50
N ALA A 42 12.82 26.94 28.35
CA ALA A 42 12.23 26.97 29.69
C ALA A 42 10.72 26.79 29.59
N MET A 43 10.25 25.60 29.97
CA MET A 43 8.85 25.18 29.86
C MET A 43 8.47 24.43 31.14
N ASP A 44 7.21 24.59 31.55
CA ASP A 44 6.59 23.70 32.52
C ASP A 44 6.69 22.25 32.02
N PRO A 45 6.91 21.27 32.91
CA PRO A 45 6.98 19.88 32.50
C PRO A 45 5.67 19.48 31.83
N ALA A 46 5.77 18.84 30.66
CA ALA A 46 4.62 18.31 29.94
C ALA A 46 3.86 17.29 30.80
N VAL A 47 4.62 16.48 31.57
CA VAL A 47 4.10 15.50 32.52
C VAL A 47 5.10 15.39 33.68
N SER A 48 4.58 15.18 34.88
CA SER A 48 5.36 14.77 36.05
C SER A 48 4.72 13.55 36.72
N GLY A 49 5.52 12.79 37.47
CA GLY A 49 5.04 11.61 38.19
C GLY A 49 6.06 11.09 39.21
N THR A 50 5.67 10.03 39.90
CA THR A 50 6.52 9.29 40.84
C THR A 50 6.86 7.92 40.29
N MET A 51 7.99 7.36 40.72
CA MET A 51 8.46 6.04 40.33
C MET A 51 8.22 5.03 41.46
N ALA A 52 8.01 3.78 41.08
CA ALA A 52 7.83 2.66 42.00
C ALA A 52 9.06 1.76 41.99
N LYS A 53 9.34 1.10 43.11
CA LYS A 53 10.42 0.12 43.23
C LYS A 53 10.08 -1.14 42.42
N ILE A 54 10.99 -1.62 41.60
CA ILE A 54 10.79 -2.82 40.76
C ILE A 54 11.27 -4.05 41.54
N ASP A 55 10.38 -5.02 41.72
CA ASP A 55 10.69 -6.34 42.31
C ASP A 55 11.42 -6.28 43.68
N GLY A 56 11.21 -5.20 44.44
CA GLY A 56 11.87 -5.00 45.74
C GLY A 56 13.40 -4.82 45.67
N GLN A 57 14.00 -4.76 44.49
CA GLN A 57 15.45 -4.65 44.29
C GLN A 57 15.96 -3.28 44.75
N THR A 58 16.98 -3.27 45.62
CA THR A 58 17.56 -2.04 46.16
C THR A 58 18.01 -1.10 45.05
N GLY A 59 17.57 0.16 45.14
CA GLY A 59 17.91 1.22 44.21
C GLY A 59 17.29 1.08 42.81
N PHE A 60 16.46 0.06 42.53
CA PHE A 60 15.90 -0.13 41.19
C PHE A 60 14.43 0.30 41.10
N TYR A 61 14.17 1.33 40.31
CA TYR A 61 12.87 1.98 40.23
C TYR A 61 12.42 2.17 38.78
N GLY A 62 11.11 2.17 38.54
CA GLY A 62 10.53 2.37 37.23
C GLY A 62 9.18 3.09 37.24
N ALA A 63 8.78 3.53 36.06
CA ALA A 63 7.47 4.08 35.76
C ALA A 63 7.11 3.77 34.31
N ASP A 64 5.82 3.57 34.07
CA ASP A 64 5.23 3.43 32.76
C ASP A 64 4.66 4.78 32.35
N ILE A 65 5.19 5.38 31.29
CA ILE A 65 4.84 6.75 30.87
C ILE A 65 4.00 6.68 29.59
N ASP A 66 2.74 7.11 29.67
CA ASP A 66 1.83 7.12 28.52
C ASP A 66 2.15 8.29 27.56
N LEU A 67 2.76 7.98 26.41
CA LEU A 67 3.18 8.95 25.40
C LEU A 67 2.03 9.37 24.47
N THR A 68 0.93 9.86 25.03
CA THR A 68 -0.29 10.21 24.26
C THR A 68 -0.39 11.70 23.95
N THR A 69 -1.14 12.05 22.89
CA THR A 69 -1.46 13.46 22.59
C THR A 69 -2.29 14.10 23.71
N ALA A 70 -3.13 13.32 24.39
CA ALA A 70 -3.90 13.76 25.55
C ALA A 70 -3.00 14.25 26.71
N ASN A 71 -1.82 13.66 26.84
CA ASN A 71 -0.79 14.08 27.80
C ASN A 71 0.16 15.17 27.26
N GLY A 72 -0.19 15.82 26.14
CA GLY A 72 0.57 16.94 25.56
C GLY A 72 1.79 16.53 24.73
N TYR A 73 1.95 15.24 24.41
CA TYR A 73 3.04 14.76 23.58
C TYR A 73 2.80 15.01 22.09
N GLN A 74 3.89 15.28 21.35
CA GLN A 74 3.89 15.57 19.92
C GLN A 74 5.06 14.85 19.23
N SER A 75 4.78 14.14 18.15
CA SER A 75 5.81 13.51 17.32
C SER A 75 6.72 14.55 16.65
N GLY A 76 7.95 14.16 16.33
CA GLY A 76 8.97 15.01 15.73
C GLY A 76 9.78 15.85 16.73
N TYR A 77 9.50 15.72 18.03
CA TYR A 77 10.23 16.41 19.08
C TYR A 77 11.13 15.46 19.89
N THR A 78 12.23 16.01 20.39
CA THR A 78 13.04 15.38 21.43
C THR A 78 12.51 15.77 22.80
N TYR A 79 12.29 14.76 23.64
CA TYR A 79 11.86 14.91 25.02
C TYR A 79 13.03 14.63 25.97
N THR A 80 13.07 15.34 27.09
CA THR A 80 14.04 15.14 28.16
C THR A 80 13.32 14.69 29.43
N ILE A 81 13.69 13.53 29.96
CA ILE A 81 13.24 13.04 31.26
C ILE A 81 14.27 13.49 32.30
N ARG A 82 13.84 14.21 33.32
CA ARG A 82 14.64 14.54 34.50
C ARG A 82 14.12 13.72 35.68
N VAL A 83 14.99 12.90 36.26
CA VAL A 83 14.71 12.13 37.47
C VAL A 83 15.33 12.86 38.66
N SER A 84 14.59 12.93 39.77
CA SER A 84 15.07 13.46 41.05
C SER A 84 14.78 12.53 42.22
N CYS A 85 15.77 12.38 43.09
CA CYS A 85 15.66 11.71 44.39
C CYS A 85 16.78 12.18 45.32
N THR A 86 16.69 11.86 46.59
CA THR A 86 17.65 12.20 47.63
C THR A 86 18.40 10.94 48.06
N LEU A 87 19.70 10.90 47.78
CA LEU A 87 20.60 9.80 48.15
C LEU A 87 21.50 10.30 49.28
N ASP A 88 21.49 9.63 50.43
CA ASP A 88 22.27 10.00 51.62
C ASP A 88 22.12 11.48 52.04
N GLY A 89 20.92 12.02 51.91
CA GLY A 89 20.62 13.43 52.22
C GLY A 89 21.01 14.43 51.13
N VAL A 90 21.46 13.97 49.96
CA VAL A 90 21.86 14.81 48.83
C VAL A 90 20.88 14.65 47.66
N LEU A 91 20.31 15.76 47.20
CA LEU A 91 19.50 15.78 45.99
C LEU A 91 20.35 15.37 44.78
N THR A 92 19.95 14.27 44.16
CA THR A 92 20.58 13.70 42.97
C THR A 92 19.64 13.86 41.79
N LEU A 93 20.19 14.36 40.68
CA LEU A 93 19.46 14.61 39.44
C LEU A 93 20.09 13.83 38.29
N LYS A 94 19.26 13.22 37.44
CA LYS A 94 19.74 12.53 36.24
C LYS A 94 18.83 12.80 35.05
N THR A 95 19.41 12.96 33.87
CA THR A 95 18.66 13.29 32.66
C THR A 95 18.83 12.27 31.54
N TYR A 96 17.70 11.98 30.89
CA TYR A 96 17.59 11.09 29.74
C TYR A 96 16.88 11.82 28.62
N SER A 97 17.13 11.43 27.37
CA SER A 97 16.48 12.01 26.21
C SER A 97 16.03 10.94 25.24
N PHE A 98 14.92 11.18 24.57
CA PHE A 98 14.42 10.31 23.50
C PHE A 98 13.75 11.13 22.41
N ASN A 99 13.68 10.56 21.21
CA ASN A 99 12.87 11.15 20.14
C ASN A 99 11.50 10.50 20.13
N LEU A 100 10.47 11.32 20.03
CA LEU A 100 9.12 10.84 19.83
C LEU A 100 8.81 10.87 18.33
N ILE A 101 8.59 9.71 17.73
CA ILE A 101 8.20 9.56 16.33
C ILE A 101 6.69 9.39 16.22
N ALA A 102 6.13 9.71 15.05
CA ALA A 102 4.73 9.44 14.80
C ALA A 102 4.47 7.93 14.93
N ASP A 103 3.30 7.55 15.45
CA ASP A 103 2.80 6.21 15.18
C ASP A 103 2.36 6.18 13.72
N VAL A 104 3.34 5.91 12.86
CA VAL A 104 3.03 5.46 11.52
C VAL A 104 2.61 4.02 11.74
N PRO A 105 1.31 3.69 11.56
CA PRO A 105 0.92 2.30 11.57
C PRO A 105 1.85 1.61 10.60
N ASP A 106 2.49 0.52 11.03
CA ASP A 106 3.22 -0.33 10.10
C ASP A 106 2.20 -0.63 9.01
N ILE A 107 2.42 -0.08 7.81
CA ILE A 107 1.60 -0.41 6.67
C ILE A 107 2.00 -1.85 6.38
N GLN A 108 1.37 -2.78 7.10
CA GLN A 108 1.25 -4.15 6.67
C GLN A 108 0.73 -4.02 5.25
N TYR A 109 1.50 -4.50 4.28
CA TYR A 109 1.06 -4.68 2.89
C TYR A 109 -0.04 -5.76 2.85
N GLN A 110 -1.11 -5.56 3.61
CA GLN A 110 -2.21 -6.48 3.91
C GLN A 110 -3.48 -5.62 3.91
N ASN A 111 -3.84 -5.12 2.73
CA ASN A 111 -5.20 -4.81 2.33
C ASN A 111 -5.22 -4.47 0.83
N LEU A 112 -5.04 -5.51 0.01
CA LEU A 112 -5.39 -5.51 -1.41
C LEU A 112 -6.63 -6.38 -1.64
N ILE A 113 -7.57 -6.41 -0.69
CA ILE A 113 -8.87 -7.05 -0.84
C ILE A 113 -9.91 -6.14 -0.20
N ALA A 114 -10.46 -5.25 -1.02
CA ALA A 114 -11.78 -4.61 -0.93
C ALA A 114 -11.73 -3.15 -1.41
N GLY A 115 -11.73 -2.95 -2.74
CA GLY A 115 -12.43 -1.84 -3.40
C GLY A 115 -11.98 -0.39 -3.18
N GLY A 116 -10.89 -0.12 -2.46
CA GLY A 116 -10.35 1.23 -2.28
C GLY A 116 -9.10 1.47 -3.13
N SER A 117 -9.22 2.20 -4.24
CA SER A 117 -8.09 2.60 -5.07
C SER A 117 -7.11 3.47 -4.26
N ILE A 118 -5.86 3.02 -4.10
CA ILE A 118 -4.77 3.87 -3.61
C ILE A 118 -4.21 4.62 -4.81
N SER A 119 -4.45 5.93 -4.86
CA SER A 119 -3.79 6.80 -5.84
C SER A 119 -2.29 6.88 -5.49
N GLY A 120 -1.43 6.34 -6.35
CA GLY A 120 0.03 6.56 -6.29
C GLY A 120 0.94 5.36 -6.04
N VAL A 121 0.45 4.11 -6.04
CA VAL A 121 1.37 2.95 -6.11
C VAL A 121 1.76 2.73 -7.56
N VAL A 122 2.89 3.32 -7.94
CA VAL A 122 3.56 3.06 -9.22
C VAL A 122 3.89 1.58 -9.27
N SER A 123 3.29 0.87 -10.23
CA SER A 123 3.68 -0.51 -10.56
C SER A 123 5.19 -0.52 -10.81
N ALA A 124 5.94 -1.45 -10.20
CA ALA A 124 7.40 -1.44 -10.18
C ALA A 124 8.08 -1.51 -11.58
N ASN A 125 7.28 -1.65 -12.65
CA ASN A 125 7.68 -1.63 -14.06
C ASN A 125 6.85 -0.64 -14.90
N ALA A 126 6.29 0.42 -14.30
CA ALA A 126 5.59 1.48 -15.03
C ALA A 126 6.58 2.62 -15.32
N THR A 127 6.70 2.99 -16.58
CA THR A 127 7.36 4.25 -16.97
C THR A 127 6.41 5.43 -16.69
N GLU A 128 6.93 6.66 -16.64
CA GLU A 128 6.11 7.88 -16.51
C GLU A 128 5.03 7.99 -17.62
N MET A 129 5.30 7.40 -18.79
CA MET A 129 4.36 7.33 -19.89
C MET A 129 3.20 6.37 -19.60
N ASP A 130 3.46 5.28 -18.87
CA ASP A 130 2.44 4.30 -18.47
C ASP A 130 1.43 4.90 -17.49
N GLU A 131 1.92 5.68 -16.53
CA GLU A 131 1.09 6.37 -15.55
C GLU A 131 0.10 7.35 -16.17
N THR A 132 0.44 7.90 -17.33
CA THR A 132 -0.42 8.89 -18.02
C THR A 132 -1.35 8.22 -19.02
N PHE A 133 -0.82 7.38 -19.92
CA PHE A 133 -1.59 6.92 -21.08
C PHE A 133 -2.44 5.67 -20.82
N VAL A 134 -2.03 4.78 -19.91
CA VAL A 134 -2.83 3.59 -19.57
C VAL A 134 -4.17 3.98 -18.92
N PRO A 135 -4.22 4.80 -17.84
CA PRO A 135 -5.51 5.21 -17.27
C PRO A 135 -6.31 6.10 -18.23
N LEU A 136 -5.65 6.97 -19.01
CA LEU A 136 -6.34 7.79 -20.01
C LEU A 136 -7.03 6.93 -21.08
N ALA A 137 -6.40 5.85 -21.55
CA ALA A 137 -7.02 4.94 -22.51
C ALA A 137 -8.27 4.26 -21.95
N VAL A 138 -8.25 3.87 -20.66
CA VAL A 138 -9.41 3.32 -19.97
C VAL A 138 -10.51 4.36 -19.83
N GLU A 139 -10.18 5.58 -19.38
CA GLU A 139 -11.13 6.68 -19.22
C GLU A 139 -11.81 7.04 -20.55
N MET A 140 -11.03 7.15 -21.63
CA MET A 140 -11.57 7.44 -22.96
C MET A 140 -12.50 6.33 -23.48
N LEU A 141 -12.19 5.06 -23.20
CA LEU A 141 -13.07 3.95 -23.55
C LEU A 141 -14.33 3.93 -22.70
N ASP A 142 -14.26 4.31 -21.43
CA ASP A 142 -15.43 4.38 -20.57
C ASP A 142 -16.35 5.56 -20.91
N GLU A 143 -15.79 6.70 -21.32
CA GLU A 143 -16.57 7.88 -21.70
C GLU A 143 -17.14 7.78 -23.12
N PHE A 144 -16.34 7.33 -24.09
CA PHE A 144 -16.69 7.37 -25.52
C PHE A 144 -16.83 6.01 -26.19
N GLY A 145 -16.48 4.93 -25.49
CA GLY A 145 -16.53 3.60 -26.05
C GLY A 145 -17.96 3.11 -26.28
N LYS A 146 -18.06 2.13 -27.17
CA LYS A 146 -19.31 1.41 -27.42
C LYS A 146 -19.35 0.17 -26.53
N ALA A 147 -20.48 -0.07 -25.87
CA ALA A 147 -20.67 -1.27 -25.07
C ALA A 147 -20.65 -2.53 -25.95
N ALA A 148 -19.83 -3.50 -25.56
CA ALA A 148 -19.75 -4.82 -26.18
C ALA A 148 -19.72 -5.91 -25.10
N VAL A 149 -20.13 -7.12 -25.49
CA VAL A 149 -20.01 -8.30 -24.62
C VAL A 149 -18.90 -9.18 -25.18
N ILE A 150 -17.86 -9.38 -24.38
CA ILE A 150 -16.73 -10.23 -24.74
C ILE A 150 -16.94 -11.59 -24.11
N LYS A 151 -16.99 -12.62 -24.95
CA LYS A 151 -17.12 -14.02 -24.56
C LYS A 151 -15.76 -14.68 -24.72
N THR A 152 -15.25 -15.24 -23.63
CA THR A 152 -14.00 -16.01 -23.62
C THR A 152 -14.29 -17.46 -23.31
N TYR A 153 -13.56 -18.34 -23.98
CA TYR A 153 -13.53 -19.77 -23.66
C TYR A 153 -12.18 -20.08 -23.02
N PRO A 154 -12.07 -20.07 -21.68
CA PRO A 154 -10.80 -20.41 -21.03
C PRO A 154 -10.42 -21.85 -21.37
N ASP A 155 -9.13 -22.11 -21.52
CA ASP A 155 -8.60 -23.47 -21.63
C ASP A 155 -9.08 -24.27 -20.42
N GLY A 156 -9.88 -25.31 -20.66
CA GLY A 156 -10.29 -26.20 -19.57
C GLY A 156 -9.18 -27.18 -19.22
N ALA A 157 -9.37 -27.88 -18.11
CA ALA A 157 -8.39 -28.84 -17.61
C ALA A 157 -8.16 -29.97 -18.63
N TYR A 158 -6.89 -30.35 -18.81
CA TYR A 158 -6.52 -31.55 -19.55
C TYR A 158 -7.12 -32.79 -18.88
N ASP A 159 -7.93 -33.56 -19.61
CA ASP A 159 -8.44 -34.85 -19.13
C ASP A 159 -7.50 -35.98 -19.58
N PRO A 160 -6.69 -36.57 -18.66
CA PRO A 160 -5.76 -37.64 -19.00
C PRO A 160 -6.44 -38.95 -19.39
N THR A 161 -7.75 -39.09 -19.18
CA THR A 161 -8.53 -40.29 -19.53
C THR A 161 -9.01 -40.25 -20.97
N ALA A 162 -9.43 -39.06 -21.45
CA ALA A 162 -9.88 -38.84 -22.81
C ALA A 162 -8.74 -38.44 -23.77
N GLY A 163 -7.62 -37.94 -23.23
CA GLY A 163 -6.50 -37.43 -24.04
C GLY A 163 -6.82 -36.10 -24.73
N GLU A 164 -7.86 -35.39 -24.27
CA GLU A 164 -8.36 -34.15 -24.86
C GLU A 164 -8.36 -33.02 -23.81
N THR A 165 -8.16 -31.79 -24.28
CA THR A 165 -8.40 -30.59 -23.47
C THR A 165 -9.87 -30.24 -23.60
N VAL A 166 -10.61 -30.31 -22.50
CA VAL A 166 -12.02 -29.88 -22.51
C VAL A 166 -12.04 -28.36 -22.57
N VAL A 167 -12.83 -27.76 -23.45
CA VAL A 167 -13.01 -26.29 -23.47
C VAL A 167 -13.80 -25.89 -22.21
N GLY A 168 -13.31 -24.91 -21.47
CA GLY A 168 -13.99 -24.41 -20.28
C GLY A 168 -15.34 -23.77 -20.59
N ASP A 169 -16.17 -23.60 -19.55
CA ASP A 169 -17.45 -22.91 -19.70
C ASP A 169 -17.25 -21.46 -20.17
N MET A 170 -18.11 -21.01 -21.09
CA MET A 170 -18.07 -19.65 -21.62
C MET A 170 -18.25 -18.63 -20.51
N VAL A 171 -17.29 -17.70 -20.38
CA VAL A 171 -17.39 -16.54 -19.47
C VAL A 171 -17.65 -15.29 -20.30
N SER A 172 -18.57 -14.43 -19.83
CA SER A 172 -18.97 -13.20 -20.52
C SER A 172 -18.64 -11.96 -19.71
N TYR A 173 -18.02 -10.98 -20.36
CA TYR A 173 -17.60 -9.71 -19.77
C TYR A 173 -18.22 -8.54 -20.54
N ALA A 174 -18.94 -7.66 -19.85
CA ALA A 174 -19.38 -6.40 -20.43
C ALA A 174 -18.23 -5.39 -20.37
N LYS A 175 -17.76 -4.93 -21.54
CA LYS A 175 -16.66 -3.95 -21.65
C LYS A 175 -16.95 -2.95 -22.75
N ASN A 176 -16.43 -1.74 -22.59
CA ASN A 176 -16.47 -0.73 -23.63
C ASN A 176 -15.29 -0.93 -24.60
N ILE A 177 -15.59 -0.86 -25.89
CA ILE A 177 -14.61 -0.98 -26.97
C ILE A 177 -14.61 0.29 -27.81
N MET A 178 -13.54 0.52 -28.55
CA MET A 178 -13.54 1.55 -29.57
C MET A 178 -14.61 1.23 -30.63
N PRO A 179 -15.47 2.18 -31.02
CA PRO A 179 -16.46 1.94 -32.06
C PRO A 179 -15.83 1.27 -33.30
N PRO A 180 -16.32 0.10 -33.73
CA PRO A 180 -15.72 -0.63 -34.83
C PRO A 180 -15.77 0.20 -36.12
N TYR A 181 -14.67 0.22 -36.85
CA TYR A 181 -14.60 0.87 -38.15
C TYR A 181 -14.00 -0.08 -39.20
N PRO A 182 -14.39 0.06 -40.48
CA PRO A 182 -13.87 -0.79 -41.54
C PRO A 182 -12.41 -0.47 -41.87
N TYR A 183 -11.65 -1.48 -42.29
CA TYR A 183 -10.31 -1.28 -42.83
C TYR A 183 -10.34 -0.40 -44.10
N GLU A 184 -9.27 0.36 -44.32
CA GLU A 184 -9.12 1.11 -45.57
C GLU A 184 -9.03 0.16 -46.77
N GLN A 185 -9.69 0.52 -47.87
CA GLN A 185 -9.77 -0.33 -49.07
C GLN A 185 -8.40 -0.74 -49.63
N LYS A 186 -7.36 0.09 -49.42
CA LYS A 186 -5.99 -0.18 -49.90
C LYS A 186 -5.30 -1.34 -49.16
N TYR A 187 -5.78 -1.73 -47.99
CA TYR A 187 -5.23 -2.82 -47.18
C TYR A 187 -5.98 -4.13 -47.37
N ILE A 188 -7.07 -4.14 -48.15
CA ILE A 188 -7.84 -5.35 -48.46
C ILE A 188 -7.09 -6.13 -49.55
N ASP A 189 -6.40 -7.18 -49.13
CA ASP A 189 -5.65 -8.09 -50.03
C ASP A 189 -6.42 -9.38 -50.34
N GLY A 190 -7.48 -9.68 -49.57
CA GLY A 190 -8.33 -10.85 -49.72
C GLY A 190 -7.82 -12.10 -48.98
N ASP A 191 -6.64 -12.03 -48.37
CA ASP A 191 -6.02 -13.15 -47.65
C ASP A 191 -5.92 -12.81 -46.15
N VAL A 192 -5.14 -11.78 -45.81
CA VAL A 192 -4.94 -11.32 -44.43
C VAL A 192 -6.10 -10.42 -43.98
N ILE A 193 -6.52 -9.49 -44.84
CA ILE A 193 -7.64 -8.59 -44.57
C ILE A 193 -8.70 -8.80 -45.65
N GLN A 194 -9.90 -9.20 -45.21
CA GLN A 194 -11.02 -9.52 -46.09
C GLN A 194 -12.05 -8.39 -46.11
N VAL A 195 -12.83 -8.34 -47.19
CA VAL A 195 -13.94 -7.39 -47.30
C VAL A 195 -14.96 -7.68 -46.19
N GLY A 196 -15.21 -6.67 -45.36
CA GLY A 196 -16.14 -6.79 -44.23
C GLY A 196 -15.46 -7.01 -42.87
N ASP A 197 -14.14 -7.17 -42.84
CA ASP A 197 -13.38 -7.12 -41.59
C ASP A 197 -13.49 -5.73 -40.95
N LEU A 198 -13.58 -5.69 -39.62
CA LEU A 198 -13.62 -4.47 -38.83
C LEU A 198 -12.41 -4.38 -37.91
N GLN A 199 -12.01 -3.16 -37.59
CA GLN A 199 -10.99 -2.87 -36.60
C GLN A 199 -11.64 -2.26 -35.37
N THR A 200 -11.22 -2.70 -34.19
CA THR A 200 -11.59 -2.10 -32.90
C THR A 200 -10.39 -2.10 -31.96
N ALA A 201 -10.55 -1.52 -30.78
CA ALA A 201 -9.58 -1.54 -29.71
C ALA A 201 -10.26 -1.84 -28.38
N LEU A 202 -9.54 -2.56 -27.53
CA LEU A 202 -9.93 -2.90 -26.17
C LEU A 202 -8.88 -2.38 -25.20
N ALA A 203 -9.27 -1.97 -24.00
CA ALA A 203 -8.33 -1.58 -22.95
C ALA A 203 -7.34 -2.70 -22.63
N GLY A 204 -6.04 -2.37 -22.54
CA GLY A 204 -5.02 -3.33 -22.12
C GLY A 204 -5.03 -3.63 -20.62
N ASN A 205 -5.61 -2.72 -19.83
CA ASN A 205 -5.72 -2.81 -18.38
C ASN A 205 -7.21 -2.83 -17.95
N GLY A 206 -7.51 -3.38 -16.77
CA GLY A 206 -8.88 -3.53 -16.27
C GLY A 206 -9.67 -4.68 -16.91
N LEU A 207 -8.98 -5.61 -17.58
CA LEU A 207 -9.55 -6.86 -18.07
C LEU A 207 -9.25 -8.01 -17.09
N GLU A 208 -10.23 -8.88 -16.89
CA GLU A 208 -10.09 -10.11 -16.10
C GLU A 208 -9.53 -11.27 -16.92
N PHE A 209 -9.30 -11.04 -18.21
CA PHE A 209 -8.83 -12.01 -19.20
C PHE A 209 -7.88 -11.33 -20.18
N THR A 210 -7.06 -12.13 -20.87
CA THR A 210 -6.29 -11.66 -22.04
C THR A 210 -7.04 -12.10 -23.30
N PRO A 211 -7.35 -11.19 -24.25
CA PRO A 211 -8.01 -11.59 -25.49
C PRO A 211 -7.09 -12.51 -26.30
N GLU A 212 -7.63 -13.63 -26.76
CA GLU A 212 -6.89 -14.60 -27.56
C GLU A 212 -7.59 -14.80 -28.91
N PRO A 213 -6.88 -14.64 -30.04
CA PRO A 213 -7.43 -14.94 -31.37
C PRO A 213 -7.97 -16.36 -31.44
N GLY A 214 -9.17 -16.53 -32.00
CA GLY A 214 -9.84 -17.82 -32.14
C GLY A 214 -10.55 -18.35 -30.88
N LEU A 215 -10.21 -17.88 -29.68
CA LEU A 215 -10.87 -18.29 -28.42
C LEU A 215 -11.76 -17.19 -27.81
N THR A 216 -11.77 -16.01 -28.42
CA THR A 216 -12.54 -14.85 -27.94
C THR A 216 -13.51 -14.37 -29.02
N VAL A 217 -14.78 -14.22 -28.64
CA VAL A 217 -15.87 -13.72 -29.48
C VAL A 217 -16.38 -12.41 -28.90
N ILE A 218 -16.52 -11.39 -29.73
CA ILE A 218 -17.04 -10.08 -29.34
C ILE A 218 -18.45 -9.93 -29.92
N VAL A 219 -19.42 -9.66 -29.05
CA VAL A 219 -20.81 -9.40 -29.44
C VAL A 219 -21.05 -7.89 -29.45
N ILE A 220 -21.38 -7.35 -30.62
CA ILE A 220 -21.62 -5.92 -30.87
C ILE A 220 -22.97 -5.81 -31.57
N ASP A 221 -23.90 -5.04 -31.01
CA ASP A 221 -25.26 -4.86 -31.57
C ASP A 221 -25.93 -6.20 -31.94
N THR A 222 -25.83 -7.21 -31.08
CA THR A 222 -26.34 -8.60 -31.28
C THR A 222 -25.66 -9.43 -32.37
N LEU A 223 -24.61 -8.92 -33.01
CA LEU A 223 -23.78 -9.68 -33.95
C LEU A 223 -22.53 -10.20 -33.26
N GLU A 224 -22.20 -11.47 -33.51
CA GLU A 224 -20.98 -12.12 -33.02
C GLU A 224 -19.84 -11.93 -34.02
N TRP A 225 -18.67 -11.56 -33.51
CA TRP A 225 -17.45 -11.34 -34.26
C TRP A 225 -16.31 -12.12 -33.63
N ASN A 226 -15.54 -12.82 -34.44
CA ASN A 226 -14.35 -13.55 -34.03
C ASN A 226 -13.12 -12.65 -34.11
N ILE A 227 -12.24 -12.74 -33.11
CA ILE A 227 -10.93 -12.09 -33.16
C ILE A 227 -10.01 -12.93 -34.06
N VAL A 228 -9.63 -12.38 -35.21
CA VAL A 228 -8.69 -13.02 -36.16
C VAL A 228 -7.25 -12.71 -35.81
N ASN A 229 -7.01 -11.47 -35.40
CA ASN A 229 -5.67 -11.00 -35.06
C ASN A 229 -5.76 -9.97 -33.93
N MET A 230 -4.72 -9.92 -33.12
CA MET A 230 -4.57 -8.98 -32.02
C MET A 230 -3.16 -8.40 -32.02
N MET A 231 -3.06 -7.09 -31.88
CA MET A 231 -1.80 -6.38 -31.73
C MET A 231 -1.83 -5.56 -30.43
N PRO A 232 -0.93 -5.83 -29.46
CA PRO A 232 -0.80 -4.99 -28.28
C PRO A 232 -0.15 -3.64 -28.66
N LEU A 233 -0.71 -2.56 -28.13
CA LEU A 233 -0.16 -1.21 -28.20
C LEU A 233 0.39 -0.84 -26.82
N TYR A 234 1.71 -0.68 -26.75
CA TYR A 234 2.40 -0.34 -25.52
C TYR A 234 2.43 1.17 -25.31
N SER A 235 2.12 1.60 -24.10
CA SER A 235 2.78 2.77 -23.51
C SER A 235 4.01 2.21 -22.80
N GLY A 236 5.18 2.86 -22.84
CA GLY A 236 6.37 2.42 -22.12
C GLY A 236 6.60 0.90 -22.02
N GLU A 237 6.35 0.36 -20.82
CA GLU A 237 6.45 -1.07 -20.51
C GLU A 237 5.09 -1.78 -20.34
N GLN A 238 3.96 -1.06 -20.37
CA GLN A 238 2.62 -1.63 -20.20
C GLN A 238 1.76 -1.57 -21.47
N ILE A 239 0.85 -2.53 -21.62
CA ILE A 239 -0.11 -2.53 -22.74
C ILE A 239 -1.24 -1.54 -22.41
N ALA A 240 -1.35 -0.48 -23.20
CA ALA A 240 -2.42 0.49 -23.07
C ALA A 240 -3.70 0.01 -23.78
N LEU A 241 -3.57 -0.56 -24.98
CA LEU A 241 -4.68 -1.02 -25.81
C LEU A 241 -4.34 -2.32 -26.54
N PHE A 242 -5.33 -3.16 -26.79
CA PHE A 242 -5.27 -4.23 -27.76
C PHE A 242 -6.02 -3.81 -29.02
N MET A 243 -5.32 -3.69 -30.15
CA MET A 243 -5.94 -3.48 -31.45
C MET A 243 -6.40 -4.82 -32.01
N LEU A 244 -7.68 -4.93 -32.34
CA LEU A 244 -8.32 -6.18 -32.73
C LEU A 244 -8.82 -6.12 -34.17
N GLN A 245 -8.55 -7.19 -34.91
CA GLN A 245 -9.19 -7.49 -36.19
C GLN A 245 -10.38 -8.40 -35.95
N LEU A 246 -11.56 -7.93 -36.32
CA LEU A 246 -12.82 -8.66 -36.19
C LEU A 246 -13.26 -9.19 -37.54
N ARG A 247 -13.65 -10.47 -37.56
CA ARG A 247 -14.27 -11.12 -38.70
C ARG A 247 -15.53 -11.86 -38.26
N LYS A 248 -16.54 -11.84 -39.12
CA LYS A 248 -17.78 -12.57 -38.90
C LYS A 248 -17.58 -14.06 -39.13
#